data_AF-A0A938ARB4-F1
#
_entry.id   AF-A0A938ARB4-F1
#
_cell.length_a   1.000
_cell.length_b   1.000
_cell.length_c   1.000
_cell.angle_alpha   90.00
_cell.angle_beta   90.00
_cell.angle_gamma   90.00
#
_symmetry.space_group_name_H-M   'P 1'
#
loop_
_entity.id
_entity.type
_entity.pdbx_description
1 polymer ?
#
loop_
_entity_poly.entity_id
_entity_poly.type
_entity_poly.pdbx_seq_one_letter_code
_entity_poly.pdbx_strand_id
1 'polypeptide(L)'
;MPKTMTLKEAQTAYGLAIEASQASQGPIFVEYKGKTVAVIMSIEDYRLYFPTEHNAWQQEQLQRLEPNRSAFQRLLPELLTTHRNQYVAIYQGRLIDADPNRAALVRRIRVQGCRPVYIQKVTPEPRLVELPSPEEVKRVSL
;
A
#
# COMPACT_ATOMS: atom_id res chain seq x y z
N MET A 1 3.46 -19.55 -25.65
CA MET A 1 4.42 -18.61 -26.30
C MET A 1 3.93 -17.20 -26.00
N PRO A 2 4.81 -16.24 -25.65
CA PRO A 2 4.39 -14.88 -25.31
C PRO A 2 3.75 -14.18 -26.51
N LYS A 3 2.73 -13.36 -26.24
CA LYS A 3 1.96 -12.64 -27.27
C LYS A 3 2.19 -11.13 -27.13
N THR A 4 2.39 -10.47 -28.27
CA THR A 4 2.65 -9.02 -28.33
C THR A 4 1.45 -8.30 -28.96
N MET A 5 1.02 -7.19 -28.36
CA MET A 5 -0.06 -6.35 -28.88
C MET A 5 0.40 -4.91 -29.05
N THR A 6 0.17 -4.33 -30.24
CA THR A 6 0.58 -2.95 -30.58
C THR A 6 -0.60 -1.99 -30.48
N LEU A 7 -0.43 -0.92 -29.70
CA LEU A 7 -1.38 0.19 -29.59
C LEU A 7 -1.24 1.13 -30.80
N LYS A 8 -2.31 1.23 -31.62
CA LYS A 8 -2.26 1.91 -32.93
C LYS A 8 -2.65 3.40 -32.95
N GLU A 9 -3.45 3.93 -32.02
CA GLU A 9 -3.97 5.32 -32.15
C GLU A 9 -4.08 6.11 -30.84
N ALA A 10 -3.82 7.42 -30.90
CA ALA A 10 -3.72 8.30 -29.75
C ALA A 10 -4.90 9.28 -29.65
N GLN A 11 -5.97 8.91 -28.93
CA GLN A 11 -6.81 9.80 -28.13
C GLN A 11 -7.95 9.00 -27.45
N THR A 12 -8.05 9.13 -26.12
CA THR A 12 -9.08 8.54 -25.23
C THR A 12 -8.88 7.04 -24.92
N ALA A 13 -8.99 6.67 -23.62
CA ALA A 13 -8.77 5.36 -23.01
C ALA A 13 -8.61 4.15 -23.97
N TYR A 14 -7.42 3.53 -23.95
CA TYR A 14 -7.14 2.32 -24.72
C TYR A 14 -7.89 1.11 -24.13
N GLY A 15 -8.90 0.63 -24.84
CA GLY A 15 -9.52 -0.67 -24.56
C GLY A 15 -8.76 -1.78 -25.28
N LEU A 16 -8.06 -2.64 -24.53
CA LEU A 16 -7.57 -3.92 -25.03
C LEU A 16 -8.57 -5.00 -24.62
N ALA A 17 -9.28 -5.58 -25.59
CA ALA A 17 -10.09 -6.76 -25.35
C ALA A 17 -9.14 -7.95 -25.14
N ILE A 18 -9.06 -8.42 -23.91
CA ILE A 18 -8.25 -9.59 -23.53
C ILE A 18 -9.23 -10.69 -23.20
N GLU A 19 -9.25 -11.73 -24.01
CA GLU A 19 -10.02 -12.93 -23.66
C GLU A 19 -9.30 -13.68 -22.55
N ALA A 20 -10.06 -14.29 -21.64
CA ALA A 20 -9.50 -15.09 -20.55
C ALA A 20 -8.57 -16.21 -21.09
N SER A 21 -8.93 -16.79 -22.23
CA SER A 21 -8.13 -17.79 -22.95
C SER A 21 -6.74 -17.30 -23.36
N GLN A 22 -6.58 -15.99 -23.62
CA GLN A 22 -5.32 -15.38 -24.04
C GLN A 22 -4.41 -15.11 -22.84
N ALA A 23 -4.98 -14.71 -21.70
CA ALA A 23 -4.24 -14.53 -20.46
C ALA A 23 -3.75 -15.87 -19.86
N SER A 24 -4.43 -16.98 -20.16
CA SER A 24 -4.03 -18.33 -19.74
C SER A 24 -2.88 -18.93 -20.56
N GLN A 25 -2.50 -18.34 -21.69
CA GLN A 25 -1.44 -18.86 -22.57
C GLN A 25 -0.04 -18.29 -22.26
N GLY A 26 0.03 -17.40 -21.27
CA GLY A 26 1.23 -16.74 -20.78
C GLY A 26 1.16 -15.21 -20.84
N PRO A 27 2.25 -14.52 -20.48
CA PRO A 27 2.28 -13.06 -20.42
C PRO A 27 2.03 -12.40 -21.77
N ILE A 28 1.17 -11.38 -21.75
CA ILE A 28 0.85 -10.51 -22.87
C ILE A 28 1.66 -9.22 -22.72
N PHE A 29 2.51 -8.94 -23.71
CA PHE A 29 3.29 -7.71 -23.76
C PHE A 29 2.51 -6.64 -24.53
N VAL A 30 2.30 -5.49 -23.88
CA VAL A 30 1.63 -4.33 -24.48
C VAL A 30 2.69 -3.36 -24.95
N GLU A 31 2.66 -3.06 -26.25
CA GLU A 31 3.60 -2.14 -26.90
C GLU A 31 2.92 -0.84 -27.32
N TYR A 32 3.63 0.27 -27.13
CA TYR A 32 3.29 1.58 -27.67
C TYR A 32 4.49 2.12 -28.44
N LYS A 33 4.28 2.46 -29.72
CA LYS A 33 5.34 2.94 -30.63
C LYS A 33 6.59 2.05 -30.65
N GLY A 34 6.38 0.73 -30.66
CA GLY A 34 7.47 -0.26 -30.71
C GLY A 34 8.24 -0.45 -29.40
N LYS A 35 7.76 0.12 -28.28
CA LYS A 35 8.33 -0.08 -26.95
C LYS A 35 7.32 -0.79 -26.05
N THR A 36 7.76 -1.83 -25.35
CA THR A 36 6.97 -2.47 -24.29
C THR A 36 6.71 -1.46 -23.17
N VAL A 37 5.43 -1.22 -22.88
CA VAL A 37 4.97 -0.28 -21.84
C VAL A 37 4.24 -0.97 -20.69
N ALA A 38 3.70 -2.17 -20.91
CA ALA A 38 3.08 -2.97 -19.86
C ALA A 38 3.16 -4.47 -20.18
N VAL A 39 2.98 -5.29 -19.16
CA VAL A 39 2.80 -6.74 -19.27
C VAL A 39 1.54 -7.12 -18.50
N ILE A 40 0.68 -7.93 -19.11
CA ILE A 40 -0.54 -8.47 -18.50
C ILE A 40 -0.36 -9.98 -18.41
N MET A 41 -0.56 -10.56 -17.23
CA MET A 41 -0.40 -12.00 -17.00
C MET A 41 -1.47 -12.50 -16.03
N SER A 42 -1.67 -13.81 -16.00
CA SER A 42 -2.54 -14.45 -15.02
C SER A 42 -2.02 -14.22 -13.60
N ILE A 43 -2.91 -14.34 -12.60
CA ILE A 43 -2.49 -14.19 -11.20
C ILE A 43 -1.59 -15.36 -10.77
N GLU A 44 -1.76 -16.53 -11.39
CA GLU A 44 -0.92 -17.71 -11.22
C GLU A 44 0.50 -17.46 -11.73
N ASP A 45 0.64 -16.96 -12.97
CA ASP A 45 1.94 -16.61 -13.54
C ASP A 45 2.60 -15.49 -12.74
N TYR A 46 1.83 -14.47 -12.34
CA TYR A 46 2.34 -13.39 -11.49
C TYR A 46 2.92 -13.93 -10.19
N ARG A 47 2.22 -14.86 -9.52
CA ARG A 47 2.72 -15.49 -8.29
C ARG A 47 3.95 -16.36 -8.53
N LEU A 48 4.01 -17.05 -9.67
CA LEU A 48 5.15 -17.90 -10.03
C LEU A 48 6.41 -17.08 -10.33
N TYR A 49 6.27 -15.96 -11.04
CA TYR A 49 7.39 -15.09 -11.42
C TYR A 49 7.80 -14.11 -10.31
N PHE A 50 6.87 -13.74 -9.42
CA PHE A 50 7.11 -12.81 -8.30
C PHE A 50 6.79 -13.43 -6.92
N PRO A 51 7.33 -14.62 -6.58
CA PRO A 51 6.96 -15.35 -5.36
C PRO A 51 7.37 -14.62 -4.07
N THR A 52 8.40 -13.77 -4.13
CA THR A 52 9.02 -13.12 -2.97
C THR A 52 8.77 -11.60 -2.91
N GLU A 53 8.53 -10.96 -4.06
CA GLU A 53 8.55 -9.50 -4.16
C GLU A 53 7.34 -8.80 -3.53
N HIS A 54 6.18 -9.48 -3.51
CA HIS A 54 4.98 -8.89 -2.89
C HIS A 54 5.11 -8.70 -1.38
N ASN A 55 5.77 -9.65 -0.70
CA ASN A 55 5.99 -9.59 0.75
C ASN A 55 7.29 -8.88 1.13
N ALA A 56 8.36 -9.02 0.34
CA ALA A 56 9.67 -8.46 0.71
C ALA A 56 9.64 -6.93 0.84
N TRP A 57 9.00 -6.23 -0.12
CA TRP A 57 8.86 -4.77 -0.03
C TRP A 57 8.03 -4.35 1.19
N GLN A 58 6.89 -5.02 1.43
CA GLN A 58 6.06 -4.74 2.59
C GLN A 58 6.82 -4.99 3.90
N GLN A 59 7.53 -6.10 4.01
CA GLN A 59 8.34 -6.44 5.18
C GLN A 59 9.47 -5.43 5.41
N GLU A 60 10.16 -5.01 4.35
CA GLU A 60 11.20 -3.97 4.45
C GLU A 60 10.60 -2.64 4.95
N GLN A 61 9.45 -2.22 4.40
CA GLN A 61 8.79 -0.99 4.85
C GLN A 61 8.33 -1.08 6.31
N LEU A 62 7.81 -2.24 6.74
CA LEU A 62 7.42 -2.48 8.14
C LEU A 62 8.64 -2.42 9.07
N GLN A 63 9.75 -3.07 8.70
CA GLN A 63 11.00 -3.01 9.47
C GLN A 63 11.54 -1.58 9.59
N ARG A 64 11.47 -0.79 8.52
CA ARG A 64 11.88 0.63 8.53
C ARG A 64 10.94 1.52 9.35
N LEU A 65 9.69 1.11 9.55
CA LEU A 65 8.69 1.83 10.34
C LEU A 65 8.78 1.52 11.84
N GLU A 66 9.23 0.31 12.22
CA GLU A 66 9.29 -0.14 13.62
C GLU A 66 10.01 0.80 14.59
N PRO A 67 11.16 1.42 14.24
CA PRO A 67 11.80 2.40 15.11
C PRO A 67 10.91 3.60 15.43
N ASN A 68 10.12 4.07 14.46
CA ASN A 68 9.20 5.19 14.64
C ASN A 68 8.00 4.78 15.49
N ARG A 69 7.47 3.56 15.30
CA ARG A 69 6.42 2.99 16.14
C ARG A 69 6.90 2.83 17.59
N SER A 70 8.11 2.33 17.80
CA SER A 70 8.71 2.19 19.13
C SER A 70 8.92 3.55 19.80
N ALA A 71 9.34 4.56 19.03
CA ALA A 71 9.45 5.93 19.55
C ALA A 71 8.09 6.52 19.95
N PHE A 72 7.02 6.26 19.19
CA PHE A 72 5.66 6.67 19.59
C PHE A 72 5.30 6.14 20.98
N GLN A 73 5.54 4.86 21.24
CA GLN A 73 5.21 4.25 22.53
C GLN A 73 6.00 4.88 23.68
N ARG A 74 7.30 5.16 23.47
CA ARG A 74 8.12 5.86 24.47
C ARG A 74 7.66 7.29 24.72
N LEU A 75 7.23 8.00 23.67
CA LEU A 75 6.78 9.40 23.75
C LEU A 75 5.31 9.53 24.19
N LEU A 76 4.53 8.44 24.19
CA LEU A 76 3.09 8.46 24.44
C LEU A 76 2.69 9.19 25.74
N PRO A 77 3.36 9.01 26.90
CA PRO A 77 3.00 9.74 28.12
C PRO A 77 3.09 11.26 27.97
N GLU A 78 4.14 11.75 27.30
CA GLU A 78 4.32 13.18 27.03
C GLU A 78 3.32 13.68 25.99
N LEU A 79 3.09 12.90 24.93
CA LEU A 79 2.13 13.24 23.88
C LEU A 79 0.70 13.29 24.43
N LEU A 80 0.33 12.45 25.39
CA LEU A 80 -0.98 12.50 26.06
C LEU A 80 -1.21 13.80 26.83
N THR A 81 -0.14 14.50 27.20
CA THR A 81 -0.19 15.79 27.89
C THR A 81 -0.24 16.95 26.89
N THR A 82 0.53 16.85 25.81
CA THR A 82 0.79 17.97 24.88
C THR A 82 -0.04 17.95 23.60
N HIS A 83 -0.41 16.76 23.11
CA HIS A 83 -1.02 16.52 21.79
C HIS A 83 -2.24 15.60 21.88
N ARG A 84 -2.94 15.58 23.03
CA ARG A 84 -4.11 14.73 23.24
C ARG A 84 -5.15 14.94 22.14
N ASN A 85 -5.70 13.83 21.63
CA ASN A 85 -6.68 13.81 20.55
C ASN A 85 -6.21 14.33 19.19
N GLN A 86 -4.93 14.66 19.03
CA GLN A 86 -4.34 15.01 17.74
C GLN A 86 -3.69 13.78 17.10
N TYR A 87 -3.48 13.85 15.78
CA TYR A 87 -2.59 12.94 15.07
C TYR A 87 -1.17 13.47 15.16
N VAL A 88 -0.22 12.60 15.45
CA VAL A 88 1.21 12.93 15.46
C VAL A 88 1.92 12.19 14.35
N ALA A 89 2.94 12.81 13.77
CA ALA A 89 3.84 12.20 12.80
C ALA A 89 5.21 12.01 13.43
N ILE A 90 5.70 10.76 13.43
CA ILE A 90 7.01 10.39 13.95
C ILE A 90 7.90 9.90 12.84
N TYR A 91 9.08 10.51 12.75
CA TYR A 91 10.12 10.19 11.78
C TYR A 91 11.49 10.19 12.46
N GLN A 92 12.29 9.18 12.14
CA GLN A 92 13.60 8.95 12.78
C GLN A 92 13.53 8.99 14.31
N GLY A 93 12.45 8.46 14.87
CA GLY A 93 12.21 8.40 16.31
C GLY A 93 11.86 9.73 16.98
N ARG A 94 11.51 10.77 16.22
CA ARG A 94 11.15 12.10 16.73
C ARG A 94 9.77 12.54 16.25
N LEU A 95 9.05 13.28 17.08
CA LEU A 95 7.85 14.02 16.66
C LEU A 95 8.29 15.11 15.66
N ILE A 96 7.73 15.09 14.46
CA ILE A 96 8.06 16.07 13.40
C ILE A 96 6.90 17.02 13.07
N ASP A 97 5.65 16.61 13.34
CA ASP A 97 4.44 17.43 13.12
C ASP A 97 3.26 16.81 13.87
N ALA A 98 2.22 17.61 14.14
CA ALA A 98 0.97 17.17 14.74
C ALA A 98 -0.21 17.97 14.18
N ASP A 99 -1.39 17.34 14.11
CA ASP A 99 -2.62 17.98 13.65
C ASP A 99 -3.86 17.24 14.14
N PRO A 100 -4.94 17.94 14.55
CA PRO A 100 -6.25 17.32 14.76
C PRO A 100 -6.80 16.62 13.51
N ASN A 101 -6.48 17.12 12.31
CA ASN A 101 -6.91 16.60 11.02
C ASN A 101 -5.81 15.74 10.38
N ARG A 102 -6.03 14.41 10.39
CA ARG A 102 -5.12 13.44 9.80
C ARG A 102 -4.78 13.72 8.32
N ALA A 103 -5.76 14.15 7.53
CA ALA A 103 -5.54 14.38 6.10
C ALA A 103 -4.65 15.62 5.86
N ALA A 104 -4.82 16.66 6.67
CA ALA A 104 -3.97 17.86 6.62
C ALA A 104 -2.51 17.51 6.99
N LEU A 105 -2.31 16.74 8.07
CA LEU A 105 -1.00 16.25 8.48
C LEU A 105 -0.33 15.43 7.37
N VAL A 106 -1.03 14.42 6.83
CA VAL A 106 -0.49 13.56 5.76
C VAL A 106 -0.08 14.37 4.54
N ARG A 107 -0.84 15.40 4.17
CA ARG A 107 -0.51 16.27 3.05
C ARG A 107 0.80 17.02 3.30
N ARG A 108 1.00 17.60 4.49
CA ARG A 108 2.25 18.31 4.85
C ARG A 108 3.45 17.38 4.85
N ILE A 109 3.33 16.21 5.49
CA ILE A 109 4.39 15.21 5.55
C ILE A 109 4.79 14.71 4.16
N ARG A 110 3.82 14.49 3.25
CA ARG A 110 4.11 14.06 1.88
C ARG A 110 4.96 15.07 1.10
N VAL A 111 4.71 16.37 1.30
CA VAL A 111 5.50 17.43 0.65
C VAL A 111 6.93 17.49 1.19
N GLN A 112 7.13 17.19 2.48
CA GLN A 112 8.46 17.15 3.10
C GLN A 112 9.31 15.95 2.67
N GLY A 113 8.74 14.96 1.98
CA GLY A 113 9.49 13.78 1.48
C GLY A 113 9.87 12.76 2.55
N CYS A 114 9.46 12.94 3.81
CA CYS A 114 9.75 12.02 4.90
C CYS A 114 9.08 10.66 4.66
N ARG A 115 9.86 9.58 4.48
CA ARG A 115 9.36 8.19 4.36
C ARG A 115 10.36 7.18 4.95
N PRO A 116 9.90 6.13 5.67
CA PRO A 116 8.53 5.91 6.17
C PRO A 116 8.26 6.71 7.46
N VAL A 117 7.03 7.23 7.63
CA VAL A 117 6.60 8.02 8.79
C VAL A 117 5.48 7.29 9.52
N TYR A 118 5.55 7.23 10.85
CA TYR A 118 4.51 6.64 11.69
C TYR A 118 3.49 7.73 12.08
N ILE A 119 2.22 7.54 11.71
CA ILE A 119 1.15 8.49 12.01
C ILE A 119 0.08 7.82 12.85
N GLN A 120 -0.15 8.32 14.06
CA GLN A 120 -1.11 7.75 15.01
C GLN A 120 -1.84 8.85 15.78
N LYS A 121 -3.12 8.61 16.12
CA LYS A 121 -3.86 9.50 17.01
C LYS A 121 -3.42 9.27 18.45
N VAL A 122 -3.19 10.35 19.19
CA VAL A 122 -2.81 10.30 20.59
C VAL A 122 -4.05 10.12 21.46
N THR A 123 -4.28 8.90 21.90
CA THR A 123 -5.35 8.51 22.81
C THR A 123 -4.81 7.59 23.91
N PRO A 124 -5.40 7.59 25.13
CA PRO A 124 -4.91 6.75 26.23
C PRO A 124 -5.06 5.25 25.92
N GLU A 125 -6.11 4.89 25.17
CA GLU A 125 -6.33 3.53 24.70
C GLU A 125 -5.93 3.39 23.22
N PRO A 126 -5.33 2.26 22.82
CA PRO A 126 -5.08 1.97 21.42
C PRO A 126 -6.41 1.83 20.67
N ARG A 127 -6.46 2.30 19.42
CA ARG A 127 -7.60 2.02 18.55
C ARG A 127 -7.61 0.54 18.20
N LEU A 128 -8.61 -0.18 18.71
CA LEU A 128 -9.01 -1.46 18.15
C LEU A 128 -9.77 -1.18 16.85
N VAL A 129 -9.32 -1.77 15.74
CA VAL A 129 -9.99 -1.66 14.45
C VAL A 129 -10.21 -3.08 13.95
N GLU A 130 -11.46 -3.43 13.68
CA GLU A 130 -11.76 -4.66 12.95
C GLU A 130 -11.37 -4.46 11.50
N LEU A 131 -10.45 -5.29 11.02
CA LEU A 131 -10.14 -5.38 9.61
C LEU A 131 -11.16 -6.36 9.01
N PRO A 132 -12.04 -5.93 8.10
CA PRO A 132 -12.96 -6.85 7.44
C PRO A 132 -12.13 -7.83 6.61
N SER A 133 -11.97 -9.04 7.14
CA SER A 133 -11.42 -10.19 6.42
C SER A 133 -12.60 -11.00 5.86
N PRO A 134 -12.46 -11.64 4.70
CA PRO A 134 -13.40 -12.69 4.31
C PRO A 134 -13.46 -13.73 5.43
N GLU A 135 -14.64 -13.95 5.99
CA GLU A 135 -14.91 -15.01 6.96
C GLU A 135 -15.68 -16.13 6.26
N GLU A 136 -15.18 -17.37 6.34
CA GLU A 136 -15.92 -18.53 5.88
C GLU A 136 -17.07 -18.82 6.85
N VAL A 137 -18.28 -18.43 6.48
CA VAL A 137 -19.49 -18.79 7.24
C VAL A 137 -19.85 -20.24 6.92
N LYS A 138 -19.43 -21.18 7.77
CA LYS A 138 -19.94 -22.57 7.72
C LYS A 138 -21.37 -22.59 8.26
N ARG A 139 -22.36 -22.83 7.39
CA ARG A 139 -23.73 -23.16 7.83
C ARG A 139 -23.68 -24.48 8.57
N VAL A 140 -23.96 -24.46 9.88
CA VAL A 140 -24.24 -25.66 10.66
C VAL A 140 -25.75 -25.83 10.68
N SER A 141 -26.24 -26.97 10.18
CA SER A 141 -27.67 -27.33 10.29
C SER A 141 -27.98 -27.63 11.75
N LEU A 142 -29.07 -27.04 12.27
CA LEU A 142 -29.64 -27.36 13.59
C LEU A 142 -30.33 -28.73 13.58
#